data_AF-A0A971NZF9-F1
#
_entry.id   AF-A0A971NZF9-F1
#
_cell.length_a   1.000
_cell.length_b   1.000
_cell.length_c   1.000
_cell.angle_alpha   90.00
_cell.angle_beta   90.00
_cell.angle_gamma   90.00
#
_symmetry.space_group_name_H-M   'P 1'
#
loop_
_entity.id
_entity.type
_entity.pdbx_description
1 polymer ?
#
loop_
_entity_poly.entity_id
_entity_poly.type
_entity_poly.pdbx_seq_one_letter_code
_entity_poly.pdbx_strand_id
1 'polypeptide(L)'
;MREYCRQLYEAGYMPVCPNLHFPQFLNMKTPQERKAALEMAQNLLRRCRVVVVCGKALTDTMMCEIMLAQRLHITSTTLDGIMVIHNRKENAPATGEVSG
;
A
#
# COMPACT_ATOMS: atom_id res chain seq x y z
N MET A 1 6.65 1.58 -8.74
CA MET A 1 6.25 2.18 -7.44
C MET A 1 5.30 3.36 -7.62
N ARG A 2 5.65 4.43 -8.35
CA ARG A 2 4.74 5.57 -8.60
C ARG A 2 3.40 5.13 -9.24
N GLU A 3 3.48 4.22 -10.20
CA GLU A 3 2.32 3.65 -10.87
C GLU A 3 1.36 2.91 -9.91
N TYR A 4 1.91 2.12 -8.98
CA TYR A 4 1.10 1.46 -7.95
C TYR A 4 0.40 2.47 -7.02
N CYS A 5 1.10 3.54 -6.62
CA CYS A 5 0.48 4.58 -5.80
C CYS A 5 -0.64 5.32 -6.60
N ARG A 6 -0.48 5.50 -7.92
CA ARG A 6 -1.52 6.07 -8.81
C ARG A 6 -2.76 5.17 -8.89
N GLN A 7 -2.59 3.87 -9.11
CA GLN A 7 -3.71 2.93 -9.15
C GLN A 7 -4.47 2.86 -7.83
N LEU A 8 -3.76 2.88 -6.70
CA LEU A 8 -4.41 2.94 -5.38
C LEU A 8 -5.20 4.24 -5.16
N TYR A 9 -4.67 5.36 -5.65
CA TYR A 9 -5.37 6.64 -5.64
C TYR A 9 -6.65 6.58 -6.48
N GLU A 10 -6.58 6.04 -7.70
CA GLU A 10 -7.76 5.84 -8.57
C GLU A 10 -8.78 4.91 -7.92
N ALA A 11 -8.32 3.89 -7.18
CA ALA A 11 -9.17 3.01 -6.39
C ALA A 11 -9.78 3.66 -5.12
N GLY A 12 -9.51 4.94 -4.85
CA GLY A 12 -10.06 5.70 -3.73
C GLY A 12 -9.28 5.58 -2.42
N TYR A 13 -8.06 5.06 -2.45
CA TYR A 13 -7.19 4.96 -1.27
C TYR A 13 -6.18 6.12 -1.23
N MET A 14 -5.74 6.48 -0.02
CA MET A 14 -4.60 7.37 0.17
C MET A 14 -3.31 6.53 0.29
N PRO A 15 -2.44 6.47 -0.73
CA PRO A 15 -1.24 5.66 -0.68
C PRO A 15 -0.16 6.32 0.19
N VAL A 16 0.40 5.55 1.13
CA VAL A 16 1.65 5.91 1.82
C VAL A 16 2.76 5.05 1.24
N CYS A 17 3.70 5.69 0.54
CA CYS A 17 4.78 5.00 -0.18
C CYS A 17 6.15 5.46 0.36
N PRO A 18 6.66 4.89 1.48
CA PRO A 18 7.90 5.32 2.13
C PRO A 18 9.11 5.34 1.19
N ASN A 19 9.20 4.36 0.28
CA ASN A 19 10.25 4.25 -0.72
C ASN A 19 10.30 5.40 -1.74
N LEU A 20 9.21 6.17 -1.89
CA LEU A 20 9.20 7.38 -2.73
C LEU A 20 9.50 8.64 -1.91
N HIS A 21 9.16 8.63 -0.62
CA HIS A 21 9.26 9.80 0.25
C HIS A 21 10.65 9.91 0.89
N PHE A 22 11.16 8.83 1.48
CA PHE A 22 12.37 8.84 2.30
C PHE A 22 13.65 9.17 1.53
N PRO A 23 13.88 8.70 0.28
CA PRO A 23 15.07 9.07 -0.46
C PRO A 23 15.22 10.57 -0.76
N GLN A 24 14.19 11.37 -0.52
CA GLN A 24 14.24 12.83 -0.71
C GLN A 24 15.02 13.54 0.40
N PHE A 25 15.19 12.90 1.57
CA PHE A 25 15.89 13.48 2.73
C PHE A 25 16.78 12.48 3.48
N LEU A 26 16.74 11.18 3.13
CA LEU A 26 17.62 10.14 3.65
C LEU A 26 18.47 9.52 2.53
N ASN A 27 19.74 9.32 2.82
CA ASN A 27 20.66 8.54 2.02
C ASN A 27 20.56 7.04 2.37
N MET A 28 19.85 6.31 1.52
CA MET A 28 19.62 4.86 1.69
C MET A 28 20.89 4.01 1.58
N LYS A 29 22.04 4.57 1.17
CA LYS A 29 23.34 3.89 1.17
C LYS A 29 24.03 3.92 2.54
N THR A 30 23.67 4.87 3.40
CA THR A 30 24.21 4.97 4.76
C THR A 30 23.44 3.98 5.66
N PRO A 31 24.11 2.99 6.29
CA PRO A 31 23.44 1.98 7.11
C PRO A 31 22.56 2.57 8.23
N GLN A 32 23.02 3.64 8.87
CA GLN A 32 22.32 4.33 9.94
C GLN A 32 21.02 4.97 9.45
N GLU A 33 21.07 5.70 8.33
CA GLU A 33 19.88 6.35 7.77
C GLU A 33 18.92 5.33 7.14
N ARG A 34 19.44 4.25 6.55
CA ARG A 34 18.61 3.12 6.10
C ARG A 34 17.86 2.47 7.27
N LYS A 35 18.52 2.29 8.41
CA LYS A 35 17.85 1.79 9.62
C LYS A 35 16.76 2.75 10.10
N ALA A 36 17.05 4.05 10.16
CA ALA A 36 16.05 5.07 10.50
C ALA A 36 14.85 5.06 9.53
N ALA A 37 15.09 4.92 8.22
CA ALA A 37 14.05 4.79 7.21
C ALA A 37 13.13 3.58 7.49
N LEU A 38 13.70 2.42 7.85
CA LEU A 38 12.90 1.24 8.19
C LEU A 38 12.06 1.44 9.46
N GLU A 39 12.63 2.06 10.49
CA GLU A 39 11.90 2.37 11.72
C GLU A 39 10.76 3.37 11.48
N MET A 40 11.00 4.40 10.66
CA MET A 40 9.97 5.35 10.23
C MET A 40 8.87 4.67 9.40
N ALA A 41 9.22 3.77 8.49
CA ALA A 41 8.25 2.99 7.72
C ALA A 41 7.34 2.15 8.63
N GLN A 42 7.91 1.50 9.65
CA GLN A 42 7.12 0.75 10.63
C GLN A 42 6.20 1.66 11.46
N ASN A 43 6.62 2.88 11.78
CA ASN A 43 5.77 3.86 12.47
C ASN A 43 4.62 4.36 11.59
N LEU A 44 4.85 4.53 10.29
CA LEU A 44 3.78 4.82 9.33
C LEU A 44 2.83 3.63 9.22
N LEU A 45 3.37 2.41 9.14
CA LEU A 45 2.57 1.19 9.07
C LEU A 45 1.57 1.09 10.23
N ARG A 46 1.99 1.38 11.47
CA ARG A 46 1.10 1.40 12.65
C ARG A 46 -0.09 2.37 12.53
N ARG A 47 -0.03 3.35 11.64
CA ARG A 47 -1.11 4.32 11.37
C ARG A 47 -1.97 3.93 10.17
N CYS A 48 -1.54 2.94 9.39
CA CYS A 48 -2.26 2.44 8.24
C CYS A 48 -3.29 1.39 8.65
N ARG A 49 -4.37 1.29 7.87
CA ARG A 49 -5.42 0.26 8.05
C ARG A 49 -5.21 -0.93 7.13
N VAL A 50 -4.45 -0.74 6.05
CA VAL A 50 -4.19 -1.75 5.02
C VAL A 50 -2.73 -1.62 4.57
N VAL A 51 -2.07 -2.77 4.35
CA VAL A 51 -0.80 -2.90 3.63
C VAL A 51 -1.09 -3.49 2.26
N VAL A 52 -0.59 -2.83 1.23
CA VAL A 52 -0.69 -3.31 -0.15
C VAL A 52 0.68 -3.77 -0.62
N VAL A 53 0.78 -5.07 -0.84
CA VAL A 53 1.98 -5.73 -1.36
C VAL A 53 1.96 -5.63 -2.88
N CYS A 54 3.03 -5.06 -3.44
CA CYS A 54 3.14 -4.81 -4.88
C CYS A 54 4.36 -5.53 -5.47
N GLY A 55 4.20 -6.19 -6.61
CA GLY A 55 5.29 -6.87 -7.33
C GLY A 55 5.04 -8.36 -7.53
N LYS A 56 5.91 -9.01 -8.30
CA LYS A 56 5.77 -10.41 -8.71
C LYS A 56 6.39 -11.40 -7.71
N ALA A 57 7.34 -10.94 -6.90
CA ALA A 57 8.06 -11.76 -5.94
C ALA A 57 8.13 -11.05 -4.58
N LEU A 58 8.00 -11.83 -3.51
CA LEU A 58 8.14 -11.34 -2.15
C LEU A 58 9.62 -11.31 -1.76
N THR A 59 10.04 -10.19 -1.18
CA THR A 59 11.37 -10.07 -0.58
C THR A 59 11.30 -10.29 0.92
N ASP A 60 12.40 -10.66 1.56
CA ASP A 60 12.46 -10.84 3.00
C ASP A 60 12.02 -9.59 3.78
N THR A 61 12.35 -8.40 3.25
CA THR A 61 11.92 -7.12 3.84
C THR A 61 10.40 -6.96 3.77
N MET A 62 9.78 -7.31 2.63
CA MET A 62 8.32 -7.29 2.50
C MET A 62 7.66 -8.30 3.43
N MET A 63 8.24 -9.49 3.58
CA MET A 63 7.74 -10.50 4.52
C MET A 63 7.77 -10.01 5.97
N CYS A 64 8.86 -9.36 6.39
CA CYS A 64 8.93 -8.74 7.71
C CYS A 64 7.82 -7.70 7.94
N GLU A 65 7.54 -6.85 6.95
CA GLU A 65 6.46 -5.85 7.04
C GLU A 65 5.07 -6.49 7.07
N ILE A 66 4.83 -7.54 6.28
CA ILE A 66 3.57 -8.30 6.28
C ILE A 66 3.35 -8.97 7.64
N MET A 67 4.38 -9.61 8.19
CA MET A 67 4.32 -10.24 9.50
C MET A 67 4.06 -9.21 10.62
N LEU A 68 4.64 -8.01 10.51
CA LEU A 68 4.36 -6.92 11.43
C LEU A 68 2.92 -6.42 11.29
N ALA A 69 2.41 -6.25 10.07
CA ALA A 69 1.04 -5.84 9.81
C ALA A 69 0.03 -6.85 10.41
N GLN A 70 0.26 -8.15 10.21
CA GLN A 70 -0.56 -9.21 10.79
C GLN A 70 -0.59 -9.15 12.33
N ARG A 71 0.58 -8.96 12.97
CA ARG A 71 0.68 -8.80 14.43
C ARG A 71 -0.06 -7.58 14.96
N LEU A 72 -0.21 -6.54 14.14
CA LEU A 72 -0.92 -5.31 14.46
C LEU A 72 -2.40 -5.35 14.05
N HIS A 73 -2.90 -6.49 13.55
CA HIS A 73 -4.24 -6.64 12.99
C HIS A 73 -4.54 -5.68 11.82
N ILE A 74 -3.50 -5.35 11.04
CA ILE A 74 -3.61 -4.56 9.81
C ILE A 74 -3.81 -5.52 8.64
N THR A 75 -4.84 -5.27 7.83
CA THR A 75 -5.13 -6.10 6.65
C THR A 75 -3.98 -6.03 5.66
N SER A 76 -3.46 -7.18 5.24
CA SER A 76 -2.47 -7.27 4.16
C SER A 76 -3.15 -7.80 2.91
N THR A 77 -2.95 -7.15 1.76
CA THR A 77 -3.53 -7.55 0.48
C THR A 77 -2.60 -7.23 -0.68
N THR A 78 -2.96 -7.63 -1.89
CA THR A 78 -2.24 -7.29 -3.12
C THR A 78 -2.98 -6.20 -3.88
N LEU A 79 -2.25 -5.49 -4.75
CA LEU A 79 -2.88 -4.51 -5.64
C LEU A 79 -3.95 -5.16 -6.52
N ASP A 80 -3.65 -6.33 -7.10
CA ASP A 80 -4.60 -7.07 -7.93
C ASP A 80 -5.91 -7.38 -7.20
N GLY A 81 -5.82 -7.77 -5.92
CA GLY A 81 -7.00 -8.01 -5.09
C GLY A 81 -7.88 -6.77 -4.92
N ILE A 82 -7.28 -5.59 -4.78
CA ILE A 82 -8.01 -4.31 -4.71
C ILE A 82 -8.63 -3.98 -6.07
N MET A 83 -7.86 -4.09 -7.15
CA MET A 83 -8.30 -3.69 -8.49
C MET A 83 -9.44 -4.56 -9.03
N VAL A 84 -9.44 -5.87 -8.73
CA VAL A 84 -10.56 -6.77 -9.10
C VAL A 84 -11.88 -6.28 -8.53
N ILE A 85 -11.90 -5.77 -7.30
CA ILE A 85 -13.12 -5.27 -6.66
C ILE A 85 -13.48 -3.87 -7.15
N HIS A 86 -12.48 -3.00 -7.34
CA HIS A 86 -12.68 -1.65 -7.86
C HIS A 86 -13.31 -1.67 -9.26
N ASN A 87 -12.72 -2.41 -10.19
CA ASN A 87 -13.20 -2.49 -11.58
C ASN A 87 -14.59 -3.16 -11.68
N ARG A 88 -14.96 -4.03 -10.74
CA ARG A 88 -16.32 -4.59 -10.67
C ARG A 88 -17.36 -3.55 -10.26
N LYS A 89 -16.99 -2.58 -9.41
CA LYS A 89 -17.90 -1.48 -9.03
C LYS A 89 -18.14 -0.53 -10.20
N GLU A 90 -17.12 -0.25 -11.00
CA GLU A 90 -17.28 0.60 -12.21
C GLU A 90 -18.09 -0.07 -13.31
N ASN A 91 -17.99 -1.40 -13.45
CA ASN A 91 -18.73 -2.17 -14.47
C ASN A 91 -20.10 -2.70 -13.98
N ALA A 92 -20.55 -2.32 -12.79
CA ALA A 92 -21.89 -2.65 -12.34
C ALA A 92 -22.91 -1.82 -13.14
N PRO A 93 -23.97 -2.42 -13.71
CA PRO A 93 -25.00 -1.66 -14.41
C PRO A 93 -25.59 -0.63 -13.46
N ALA A 94 -25.73 0.62 -13.92
CA ALA A 94 -26.43 1.67 -13.19
C ALA A 94 -27.81 1.11 -12.82
N THR A 95 -28.05 0.90 -11.53
CA THR A 95 -29.36 0.52 -11.04
C THR A 95 -30.27 1.71 -11.34
N GLY A 96 -31.22 1.48 -12.25
CA GLY A 96 -32.06 2.51 -12.81
C GLY A 96 -32.74 3.36 -11.74
N GLU A 97 -32.80 4.65 -12.02
CA GLU A 97 -33.75 5.57 -11.41
C GLU A 97 -35.14 4.93 -11.47
N VAL A 98 -35.66 4.51 -10.32
CA VAL A 98 -37.07 4.15 -10.21
C VAL A 98 -37.83 5.46 -10.15
N SER A 99 -38.31 5.91 -11.31
CA SER A 99 -39.36 6.92 -11.39
C SER A 99 -40.65 6.30 -10.84
N GLY A 100 -41.15 6.84 -9.74
CA GLY A 100 -42.42 6.47 -9.11
C GLY A 100 -42.78 7.48 -8.03
#